data_AF-A0A1I1FHH5-F1
#
_entry.id   AF-A0A1I1FHH5-F1
#
_cell.length_a   1.000
_cell.length_b   1.000
_cell.length_c   1.000
_cell.angle_alpha   90.00
_cell.angle_beta   90.00
_cell.angle_gamma   90.00
#
_symmetry.space_group_name_H-M   'P 1'
#
loop_
_entity.id
_entity.type
_entity.pdbx_description
1 polymer ?
#
loop_
_entity_poly.entity_id
_entity_poly.type
_entity_poly.pdbx_seq_one_letter_code
_entity_poly.pdbx_strand_id
1 'polypeptide(L)'
;MAYRIRASHMLLTGGLLLAASPAFAQEGMLFQNLVKGFGLFGTDKADIEYKQRAPLVVPPSSSLPRPQEAGANRSAAWPDDPDVARRRADRDSSNILFQNSESYRANTRPLLTQDELRRGRVAGTANGPDGIVPDHSNYNNQIQPIRVGREMAARQAQTDTSNLQYGTEPARRYLHEPPTGYRRPAATAALGPGQTGPREDKQAVGQREFLVGKKVYENQ
;
A
#
# COMPACT_ATOMS: atom_id res chain seq x y z
N MET A 1 44.77 51.88 66.03
CA MET A 1 45.88 51.95 65.05
C MET A 1 45.58 50.91 63.99
N ALA A 2 45.00 51.30 62.85
CA ALA A 2 45.70 51.59 61.58
C ALA A 2 46.22 50.27 60.95
N TYR A 3 45.90 49.85 59.72
CA TYR A 3 45.72 50.59 58.47
C TYR A 3 44.72 49.90 57.53
N ARG A 4 44.02 50.72 56.75
CA ARG A 4 43.38 50.33 55.49
C ARG A 4 44.44 50.37 54.38
N ILE A 5 44.44 49.39 53.47
CA ILE A 5 45.01 49.57 52.13
C ILE A 5 43.94 49.12 51.11
N ARG A 6 43.60 50.05 50.23
CA ARG A 6 42.77 49.88 49.03
C ARG A 6 43.70 49.79 47.81
N ALA A 7 43.10 49.39 46.69
CA ALA A 7 43.55 49.51 45.30
C ALA A 7 44.31 48.27 44.78
N SER A 8 44.15 47.78 43.55
CA SER A 8 43.29 48.16 42.42
C SER A 8 43.46 47.12 41.30
N HIS A 9 42.35 46.71 40.68
CA HIS A 9 42.13 46.37 39.27
C HIS A 9 43.30 45.87 38.41
N MET A 10 43.15 44.67 37.84
CA MET A 10 43.35 44.46 36.40
C MET A 10 42.29 43.52 35.82
N LEU A 11 41.50 44.10 34.91
CA LEU A 11 40.70 43.45 33.88
C LEU A 11 41.64 42.84 32.83
N LEU A 12 41.20 41.75 32.17
CA LEU A 12 41.03 41.63 30.71
C LEU A 12 41.46 40.24 30.18
N THR A 13 40.46 39.51 29.66
CA THR A 13 40.46 38.71 28.42
C THR A 13 41.46 37.56 28.20
N GLY A 14 40.91 36.38 27.89
CA GLY A 14 41.62 35.38 27.10
C GLY A 14 40.95 34.01 27.03
N GLY A 15 40.09 33.81 26.03
CA GLY A 15 39.88 32.52 25.35
C GLY A 15 39.33 31.33 26.14
N LEU A 16 38.02 31.08 26.03
CA LEU A 16 37.45 29.74 26.18
C LEU A 16 37.81 28.93 24.92
N LEU A 17 38.98 28.29 24.91
CA LEU A 17 39.28 27.19 24.00
C LEU A 17 39.03 25.88 24.75
N LEU A 18 37.96 25.19 24.34
CA LEU A 18 37.56 23.88 24.82
C LEU A 18 38.60 22.84 24.39
N ALA A 19 39.68 22.70 25.15
CA ALA A 19 40.60 21.58 25.01
C ALA A 19 39.93 20.33 25.61
N ALA A 20 39.50 19.43 24.73
CA ALA A 20 39.03 18.11 25.09
C ALA A 20 40.20 17.27 25.64
N SER A 21 40.46 17.39 26.94
CA SER A 21 41.30 16.46 27.67
C SER A 21 40.49 15.19 27.93
N PRO A 22 40.91 14.00 27.45
CA PRO A 22 40.23 12.75 27.79
C PRO A 22 40.37 12.51 29.30
N ALA A 23 39.24 12.45 30.01
CA ALA A 23 39.20 11.99 31.39
C ALA A 23 39.63 10.52 31.41
N PHE A 24 40.84 10.26 31.90
CA PHE A 24 41.35 8.91 32.09
C PHE A 24 40.51 8.21 33.18
N ALA A 25 39.97 7.03 32.83
CA ALA A 25 39.10 6.20 33.66
C ALA A 25 39.82 5.52 34.85
N GLN A 26 40.58 6.28 35.64
CA GLN A 26 41.17 5.80 36.90
C GLN A 26 40.11 5.66 38.01
N GLU A 27 38.95 6.28 37.83
CA GLU A 27 37.83 6.25 38.79
C GLU A 27 37.14 4.88 38.88
N GLY A 28 37.30 4.03 37.85
CA GLY A 28 36.72 2.69 37.83
C GLY A 28 37.28 1.76 38.92
N MET A 29 38.57 1.85 39.23
CA MET A 29 39.20 1.00 40.26
C MET A 29 38.84 1.45 41.68
N LEU A 30 38.73 2.76 41.92
CA LEU A 30 38.32 3.31 43.21
C LEU A 30 36.86 3.00 43.51
N PHE A 31 35.98 3.21 42.53
CA PHE A 31 34.56 2.85 42.64
C PHE A 31 34.39 1.35 42.83
N GLN A 32 35.13 0.52 42.08
CA GLN A 32 35.04 -0.93 42.22
C GLN A 32 35.53 -1.44 43.58
N ASN A 33 36.58 -0.84 44.16
CA ASN A 33 37.06 -1.18 45.50
C ASN A 33 36.08 -0.71 46.59
N LEU A 34 35.47 0.47 46.44
CA LEU A 34 34.43 0.97 47.34
C LEU A 34 33.20 0.05 47.34
N VAL A 35 32.73 -0.32 46.15
CA VAL A 35 31.57 -1.19 45.96
C VAL A 35 31.82 -2.62 46.46
N LYS A 36 33.05 -3.15 46.28
CA LYS A 36 33.47 -4.42 46.89
C LYS A 36 33.54 -4.32 48.42
N GLY A 37 34.07 -3.23 48.96
CA GLY A 37 34.16 -3.00 50.41
C GLY A 37 32.80 -2.87 51.09
N PHE A 38 31.78 -2.38 50.37
CA PHE A 38 30.39 -2.33 50.84
C PHE A 38 29.63 -3.67 50.68
N GLY A 39 30.28 -4.73 50.20
CA GLY A 39 29.67 -6.05 50.05
C GLY A 39 28.50 -6.12 49.07
N LEU A 40 28.32 -5.09 48.23
CA LEU A 40 27.15 -4.95 47.35
C LEU A 40 27.13 -5.98 46.21
N PHE A 41 28.29 -6.55 45.88
CA PHE A 41 28.43 -7.70 44.99
C PHE A 41 29.34 -8.73 45.65
N GLY A 42 28.79 -9.90 45.98
CA GLY A 42 29.57 -11.03 46.50
C GLY A 42 30.72 -11.39 45.55
N THR A 43 31.94 -11.44 46.09
CA THR A 43 33.16 -11.77 45.33
C THR A 43 33.45 -13.26 45.25
N ASP A 44 32.56 -14.12 45.72
CA ASP A 44 32.73 -15.57 45.65
C ASP A 44 31.73 -16.15 44.66
N LYS A 45 32.08 -16.10 43.37
CA LYS A 45 31.45 -17.00 42.40
C LYS A 45 32.09 -18.36 42.60
N ALA A 46 31.29 -19.36 42.98
CA ALA A 46 31.75 -20.74 43.08
C ALA A 46 32.44 -21.15 41.77
N ASP A 47 33.62 -21.77 41.87
CA ASP A 47 34.38 -22.20 40.71
C ASP A 47 33.57 -23.27 39.97
N ILE A 48 33.06 -22.91 38.78
CA ILE A 48 32.19 -23.79 38.01
C ILE A 48 33.08 -24.82 37.34
N GLU A 49 32.95 -26.09 37.73
CA GLU A 49 33.64 -27.20 37.07
C GLU A 49 33.04 -27.40 35.66
N TYR A 50 33.64 -26.74 34.66
CA TYR A 50 33.23 -26.90 33.26
C TYR A 50 33.68 -28.25 32.72
N LYS A 51 32.75 -29.19 32.60
CA LYS A 51 32.98 -30.46 31.91
C LYS A 51 32.86 -30.27 30.40
N GLN A 52 33.77 -30.87 29.65
CA GLN A 52 33.72 -30.84 28.20
C GLN A 52 32.40 -31.47 27.71
N ARG A 53 31.75 -30.78 26.76
CA ARG A 53 30.56 -31.32 26.10
C ARG A 53 30.99 -32.42 25.13
N ALA A 54 30.13 -33.42 24.95
CA ALA A 54 30.37 -34.45 23.93
C ALA A 54 30.58 -33.79 22.54
N PRO A 55 31.45 -34.37 21.68
CA PRO A 55 31.73 -33.80 20.37
C PRO A 55 30.48 -33.79 19.48
N LEU A 56 30.40 -32.82 18.57
CA LEU A 56 29.30 -32.70 17.62
C LEU A 56 29.32 -33.87 16.63
N VAL A 57 28.22 -34.62 16.55
CA VAL A 57 28.06 -35.69 15.57
C VAL A 57 27.77 -35.06 14.21
N VAL A 58 28.74 -35.12 13.30
CA VAL A 58 28.59 -34.63 11.92
C VAL A 58 28.04 -35.79 11.07
N PRO A 59 27.03 -35.54 10.22
CA PRO A 59 26.52 -36.56 9.31
C PRO A 59 27.59 -37.03 8.31
N PRO A 60 27.55 -38.30 7.86
CA PRO A 60 28.59 -38.92 7.03
C PRO A 60 28.74 -38.29 5.63
N SER A 61 27.75 -37.54 5.16
CA SER A 61 27.81 -36.83 3.88
C SER A 61 27.10 -35.48 3.96
N SER A 62 27.70 -34.47 3.34
CA SER A 62 27.11 -33.13 3.14
C SER A 62 26.22 -33.02 1.89
N SER A 63 26.01 -34.12 1.16
CA SER A 63 25.19 -34.13 -0.05
C SER A 63 23.73 -33.89 0.30
N LEU A 64 23.20 -32.75 -0.12
CA LEU A 64 21.78 -32.45 -0.03
C LEU A 64 21.00 -33.38 -0.97
N PRO A 65 19.81 -33.86 -0.57
CA PRO A 65 18.91 -34.55 -1.48
C PRO A 65 18.56 -33.63 -2.67
N ARG A 66 18.34 -34.24 -3.84
CA ARG A 66 18.00 -33.49 -5.06
C ARG A 66 16.74 -32.63 -4.83
N PRO A 67 16.69 -31.39 -5.35
CA PRO A 67 15.49 -30.56 -5.27
C PRO A 67 14.27 -31.30 -5.83
N GLN A 68 13.14 -31.17 -5.16
CA GLN A 68 11.88 -31.75 -5.64
C GLN A 68 11.50 -31.09 -6.97
N GLU A 69 11.09 -31.90 -7.95
CA GLU A 69 10.64 -31.41 -9.25
C GLU A 69 9.41 -30.51 -9.09
N ALA A 70 9.44 -29.34 -9.76
CA ALA A 70 8.36 -28.38 -9.71
C ALA A 70 7.09 -28.97 -10.33
N GLY A 71 6.14 -29.38 -9.49
CA GLY A 71 4.84 -29.91 -9.92
C GLY A 71 4.61 -31.39 -9.61
N ALA A 72 5.55 -32.08 -8.96
CA ALA A 72 5.47 -33.54 -8.84
C ALA A 72 4.24 -34.09 -8.09
N ASN A 73 3.48 -33.31 -7.31
CA ASN A 73 2.23 -33.79 -6.68
C ASN A 73 1.29 -32.64 -6.31
N ARG A 74 0.80 -31.85 -7.27
CA ARG A 74 -0.36 -30.98 -6.98
C ARG A 74 -1.61 -31.85 -7.06
N SER A 75 -2.14 -32.24 -5.92
CA SER A 75 -3.40 -32.99 -5.86
C SER A 75 -4.49 -32.17 -6.57
N ALA A 76 -5.15 -32.76 -7.57
CA ALA A 76 -6.18 -32.11 -8.40
C ALA A 76 -7.41 -31.60 -7.62
N ALA A 77 -7.48 -31.88 -6.32
CA ALA A 77 -8.55 -31.49 -5.41
C ALA A 77 -8.39 -30.08 -4.80
N TRP A 78 -7.23 -29.41 -4.96
CA TRP A 78 -7.03 -28.05 -4.43
C TRP A 78 -7.30 -26.99 -5.50
N PRO A 79 -8.15 -25.98 -5.22
CA PRO A 79 -8.31 -24.83 -6.09
C PRO A 79 -6.98 -24.10 -6.32
N ASP A 80 -6.80 -23.55 -7.52
CA ASP A 80 -5.64 -22.73 -7.81
C ASP A 80 -5.70 -21.41 -7.02
N ASP A 81 -4.66 -21.14 -6.24
CA ASP A 81 -4.50 -19.91 -5.49
C ASP A 81 -4.23 -18.73 -6.45
N PRO A 82 -5.09 -17.68 -6.48
CA PRO A 82 -4.89 -16.51 -7.34
C PRO A 82 -3.59 -15.76 -7.05
N ASP A 83 -3.06 -15.80 -5.82
CA ASP A 83 -1.79 -15.16 -5.47
C ASP A 83 -0.58 -15.92 -6.04
N VAL A 84 -0.68 -17.25 -6.16
CA VAL A 84 0.36 -18.06 -6.82
C VAL A 84 0.29 -17.88 -8.33
N ALA A 85 -0.92 -17.79 -8.90
CA ALA A 85 -1.11 -17.48 -10.31
C ALA A 85 -0.53 -16.09 -10.67
N ARG A 86 -0.81 -15.06 -9.85
CA ARG A 86 -0.25 -13.72 -10.02
C ARG A 86 1.27 -13.73 -9.97
N ARG A 87 1.87 -14.36 -8.94
CA ARG A 87 3.33 -14.48 -8.81
C ARG A 87 3.98 -15.23 -9.98
N ARG A 88 3.29 -16.21 -10.57
CA ARG A 88 3.77 -16.91 -11.77
C ARG A 88 3.74 -15.97 -12.97
N ALA A 89 2.64 -15.27 -13.21
CA ALA A 89 2.51 -14.30 -14.29
C ALA A 89 3.55 -13.16 -14.17
N ASP A 90 3.81 -12.66 -12.96
CA ASP A 90 4.83 -11.64 -12.70
C ASP A 90 6.24 -12.17 -13.05
N ARG A 91 6.57 -13.40 -12.65
CA ARG A 91 7.84 -14.04 -13.02
C ARG A 91 7.96 -14.20 -14.54
N ASP A 92 6.92 -14.72 -15.17
CA ASP A 92 6.94 -15.01 -16.61
C ASP A 92 7.06 -13.71 -17.41
N SER A 93 6.37 -12.64 -16.98
CA SER A 93 6.51 -11.31 -17.59
C SER A 93 7.90 -10.69 -17.37
N SER A 94 8.52 -10.90 -16.21
CA SER A 94 9.89 -10.42 -15.91
C SER A 94 10.97 -11.16 -16.70
N ASN A 95 10.71 -12.40 -17.12
CA ASN A 95 11.63 -13.22 -17.91
C ASN A 95 11.55 -12.93 -19.42
N ILE A 96 10.66 -12.05 -19.86
CA ILE A 96 10.58 -11.65 -21.26
C ILE A 96 11.80 -10.79 -21.59
N LEU A 97 12.58 -11.23 -22.58
CA LEU A 97 13.68 -10.43 -23.14
C LEU A 97 13.13 -9.05 -23.54
N PHE A 98 13.79 -7.96 -23.14
CA PHE A 98 13.31 -6.60 -23.42
C PHE A 98 12.95 -6.38 -24.91
N GLN A 99 13.68 -7.01 -25.83
CA GLN A 99 13.44 -6.97 -27.28
C GLN A 99 12.10 -7.58 -27.73
N ASN A 100 11.53 -8.49 -26.92
CA ASN A 100 10.24 -9.13 -27.17
C ASN A 100 9.07 -8.42 -26.48
N SER A 101 9.34 -7.38 -25.69
CA SER A 101 8.27 -6.58 -25.08
C SER A 101 7.48 -5.82 -26.15
N GLU A 102 6.18 -5.65 -25.93
CA GLU A 102 5.32 -4.89 -26.83
C GLU A 102 5.78 -3.44 -26.96
N SER A 103 6.29 -2.84 -25.88
CA SER A 103 6.86 -1.50 -25.90
C SER A 103 8.10 -1.42 -26.80
N TYR A 104 9.03 -2.38 -26.72
CA TYR A 104 10.17 -2.40 -27.62
C TYR A 104 9.73 -2.61 -29.07
N ARG A 105 8.80 -3.53 -29.34
CA ARG A 105 8.28 -3.77 -30.69
C ARG A 105 7.60 -2.52 -31.25
N ALA A 106 6.76 -1.85 -30.47
CA ALA A 106 6.08 -0.63 -30.89
C ALA A 106 7.06 0.50 -31.23
N ASN A 107 8.13 0.67 -30.44
CA ASN A 107 9.14 1.72 -30.66
C ASN A 107 10.18 1.36 -31.73
N THR A 108 10.44 0.07 -31.97
CA THR A 108 11.47 -0.40 -32.92
C THR A 108 10.89 -0.77 -34.28
N ARG A 109 9.57 -0.67 -34.46
CA ARG A 109 8.94 -0.89 -35.78
C ARG A 109 9.44 0.18 -36.75
N PRO A 110 9.97 -0.21 -37.93
CA PRO A 110 10.27 0.77 -38.96
C PRO A 110 8.98 1.51 -39.33
N LEU A 111 9.04 2.83 -39.35
CA LEU A 111 7.94 3.66 -39.84
C LEU A 111 7.74 3.32 -41.32
N LEU A 112 6.58 2.76 -41.66
CA LEU A 112 6.25 2.50 -43.06
C LEU A 112 6.12 3.83 -43.79
N THR A 113 6.69 3.89 -44.98
CA THR A 113 6.49 5.02 -45.91
C THR A 113 5.04 5.02 -46.44
N GLN A 114 4.58 6.19 -46.90
CA GLN A 114 3.23 6.33 -47.44
C GLN A 114 2.95 5.35 -48.59
N ASP A 115 3.97 5.00 -49.39
CA ASP A 115 3.83 4.05 -50.50
C ASP A 115 3.80 2.59 -50.04
N GLU A 116 4.47 2.24 -48.93
CA GLU A 116 4.34 0.92 -48.31
C GLU A 116 2.97 0.73 -47.67
N LEU A 117 2.43 1.77 -47.02
CA LEU A 117 1.07 1.77 -46.47
C LEU A 117 0.01 1.59 -47.56
N ARG A 118 0.20 2.22 -48.74
CA ARG A 118 -0.69 2.05 -49.90
C ARG A 118 -0.61 0.65 -50.48
N ARG A 119 0.57 0.03 -50.53
CA ARG A 119 0.77 -1.35 -51.05
C ARG A 119 0.07 -2.41 -50.20
N GLY A 120 -0.03 -2.20 -48.88
CA GLY A 120 -0.75 -3.10 -47.97
C GLY A 120 -2.28 -2.92 -47.96
N ARG A 121 -2.82 -1.90 -48.66
CA ARG A 121 -4.25 -1.64 -48.71
C ARG A 121 -4.92 -2.54 -49.73
N VAL A 122 -5.50 -3.65 -49.28
CA VAL A 122 -6.38 -4.50 -50.10
C VAL A 122 -7.74 -3.81 -50.23
N ALA A 123 -8.23 -3.63 -51.46
CA ALA A 123 -9.55 -3.05 -51.69
C ALA A 123 -10.63 -3.99 -51.14
N GLY A 124 -11.36 -3.56 -50.11
CA GLY A 124 -12.45 -4.31 -49.50
C GLY A 124 -12.34 -4.55 -47.99
N THR A 125 -11.16 -4.36 -47.39
CA THR A 125 -11.00 -4.44 -45.93
C THR A 125 -11.17 -3.03 -45.33
N ALA A 126 -12.24 -2.81 -44.57
CA ALA A 126 -12.38 -1.62 -43.76
C ALA A 126 -11.17 -1.49 -42.82
N ASN A 127 -10.61 -0.30 -42.65
CA ASN A 127 -9.46 -0.07 -41.77
C ASN A 127 -9.80 -0.47 -40.33
N GLY A 128 -9.40 -1.67 -39.93
CA GLY A 128 -9.56 -2.23 -38.59
C GLY A 128 -9.40 -3.74 -38.65
N PRO A 129 -8.91 -4.40 -37.60
CA PRO A 129 -8.92 -5.86 -37.54
C PRO A 129 -10.36 -6.36 -37.77
N ASP A 130 -10.53 -7.39 -38.59
CA ASP A 130 -11.81 -8.08 -38.76
C ASP A 130 -12.34 -8.47 -37.38
N GLY A 131 -13.44 -7.83 -36.98
CA GLY A 131 -13.94 -7.89 -35.62
C GLY A 131 -13.55 -6.66 -34.81
N ILE A 132 -14.16 -5.51 -35.11
CA ILE A 132 -14.67 -4.69 -33.99
C ILE A 132 -15.71 -5.61 -33.32
N VAL A 133 -15.24 -6.44 -32.39
CA VAL A 133 -16.11 -7.06 -31.41
C VAL A 133 -16.95 -5.88 -30.87
N PRO A 134 -18.28 -5.92 -30.94
CA PRO A 134 -19.15 -4.81 -30.49
C PRO A 134 -18.86 -4.34 -29.05
N ASP A 135 -18.07 -5.12 -28.32
CA ASP A 135 -17.59 -4.90 -26.97
C ASP A 135 -16.50 -3.83 -26.80
N HIS A 136 -15.73 -3.48 -27.83
CA HIS A 136 -14.58 -2.57 -27.69
C HIS A 136 -14.89 -1.10 -28.05
N SER A 137 -16.08 -0.61 -27.67
CA SER A 137 -16.43 0.81 -27.77
C SER A 137 -16.09 1.56 -26.48
N ASN A 138 -15.72 2.85 -26.56
CA ASN A 138 -15.57 3.72 -25.39
C ASN A 138 -16.84 3.67 -24.52
N TYR A 139 -18.01 3.65 -25.17
CA TYR A 139 -19.28 3.54 -24.48
C TYR A 139 -19.38 2.27 -23.63
N ASN A 140 -19.00 1.11 -24.18
CA ASN A 140 -19.11 -0.16 -23.47
C ASN A 140 -18.02 -0.34 -22.39
N ASN A 141 -16.79 0.12 -22.66
CA ASN A 141 -15.68 -0.06 -21.71
C ASN A 141 -15.65 0.97 -20.60
N GLN A 142 -16.07 2.22 -20.87
CA GLN A 142 -15.93 3.33 -19.92
C GLN A 142 -17.28 3.80 -19.39
N ILE A 143 -18.27 4.03 -20.25
CA ILE A 143 -19.52 4.69 -19.85
C ILE A 143 -20.52 3.69 -19.24
N GLN A 144 -20.66 2.50 -19.83
CA GLN A 144 -21.62 1.48 -19.41
C GLN A 144 -21.39 0.99 -17.97
N PRO A 145 -20.17 0.61 -17.54
CA PRO A 145 -19.93 0.20 -16.15
C PRO A 145 -20.25 1.30 -15.13
N ILE A 146 -19.93 2.56 -15.46
CA ILE A 146 -20.23 3.72 -14.60
C ILE A 146 -21.75 3.91 -14.47
N ARG A 147 -22.50 3.82 -15.59
CA ARG A 147 -23.96 3.93 -15.59
C ARG A 147 -24.59 2.80 -14.79
N VAL A 148 -24.19 1.56 -15.03
CA VAL A 148 -24.68 0.38 -14.31
C VAL A 148 -24.38 0.48 -12.81
N GLY A 149 -23.16 0.88 -12.43
CA GLY A 149 -22.79 1.13 -11.03
C GLY A 149 -23.66 2.20 -10.37
N ARG A 150 -23.91 3.32 -11.06
CA ARG A 150 -24.79 4.39 -10.59
C ARG A 150 -26.23 3.90 -10.41
N GLU A 151 -26.78 3.18 -11.39
CA GLU A 151 -28.15 2.66 -11.34
C GLU A 151 -28.30 1.63 -10.21
N MET A 152 -27.33 0.74 -10.00
CA MET A 152 -27.33 -0.19 -8.87
C MET A 152 -27.26 0.53 -7.52
N ALA A 153 -26.38 1.53 -7.38
CA ALA A 153 -26.28 2.33 -6.17
C ALA A 153 -27.59 3.08 -5.85
N ALA A 154 -28.23 3.65 -6.88
CA ALA A 154 -29.53 4.33 -6.73
C ALA A 154 -30.64 3.36 -6.29
N ARG A 155 -30.69 2.15 -6.86
CA ARG A 155 -31.66 1.11 -6.44
C ARG A 155 -31.42 0.66 -4.99
N GLN A 156 -30.16 0.50 -4.60
CA GLN A 156 -29.81 0.14 -3.23
C GLN A 156 -30.23 1.24 -2.25
N ALA A 157 -29.90 2.49 -2.57
CA ALA A 157 -30.32 3.64 -1.75
C ALA A 157 -31.85 3.74 -1.63
N GLN A 158 -32.59 3.49 -2.71
CA GLN A 158 -34.06 3.48 -2.69
C GLN A 158 -34.63 2.35 -1.83
N THR A 159 -33.98 1.18 -1.83
CA THR A 159 -34.36 0.06 -0.98
C THR A 159 -34.08 0.40 0.48
N ASP A 160 -32.92 0.98 0.76
CA ASP A 160 -32.53 1.38 2.10
C ASP A 160 -33.53 2.42 2.65
N THR A 161 -33.87 3.46 1.88
CA THR A 161 -34.90 4.46 2.26
C THR A 161 -36.27 3.87 2.52
N SER A 162 -36.71 2.89 1.71
CA SER A 162 -37.99 2.21 1.91
C SER A 162 -38.04 1.37 3.20
N ASN A 163 -36.88 0.89 3.66
CA ASN A 163 -36.75 0.13 4.90
C ASN A 163 -36.59 1.01 6.15
N LEU A 164 -36.42 2.33 6.01
CA LEU A 164 -36.40 3.25 7.16
C LEU A 164 -37.84 3.52 7.61
N GLN A 165 -38.28 2.81 8.63
CA GLN A 165 -39.55 3.07 9.31
C GLN A 165 -39.31 3.55 10.75
N TYR A 166 -40.17 4.47 11.20
CA TYR A 166 -40.05 5.09 12.52
C TYR A 166 -40.16 4.04 13.62
N GLY A 167 -39.18 4.03 14.53
CA GLY A 167 -39.18 3.15 15.69
C GLY A 167 -38.79 1.69 15.40
N THR A 168 -38.59 1.30 14.14
CA THR A 168 -38.06 -0.02 13.76
C THR A 168 -36.57 0.09 13.42
N GLU A 169 -35.78 -0.87 13.87
CA GLU A 169 -34.35 -0.90 13.55
C GLU A 169 -34.10 -1.51 12.16
N PRO A 170 -33.21 -0.93 11.33
CA PRO A 170 -32.77 -1.55 10.09
C PRO A 170 -32.09 -2.91 10.35
N ALA A 171 -32.40 -3.91 9.52
CA ALA A 171 -31.80 -5.23 9.64
C ALA A 171 -30.26 -5.18 9.49
N ARG A 172 -29.56 -5.94 10.33
CA ARG A 172 -28.11 -6.09 10.26
C ARG A 172 -27.71 -6.89 9.02
N ARG A 173 -26.87 -6.31 8.17
CA ARG A 173 -26.35 -6.89 6.92
C ARG A 173 -24.91 -7.35 7.02
N TYR A 174 -24.08 -6.69 7.83
CA TYR A 174 -22.65 -6.97 7.91
C TYR A 174 -22.16 -7.20 9.33
N LEU A 175 -21.01 -7.87 9.45
CA LEU A 175 -20.40 -8.19 10.76
C LEU A 175 -19.95 -6.94 11.53
N HIS A 176 -19.51 -5.91 10.80
CA HIS A 176 -19.04 -4.63 11.34
C HIS A 176 -20.17 -3.68 11.74
N GLU A 177 -21.41 -3.97 11.36
CA GLU A 177 -22.55 -3.20 11.83
C GLU A 177 -22.85 -3.58 13.29
N PRO A 178 -23.28 -2.61 14.11
CA PRO A 178 -23.57 -2.85 15.51
C PRO A 178 -24.65 -3.94 15.68
N PRO A 179 -24.66 -4.64 16.83
CA PRO A 179 -25.71 -5.62 17.15
C PRO A 179 -27.11 -5.00 17.12
N THR A 180 -28.13 -5.84 17.00
CA THR A 180 -29.53 -5.43 17.05
C THR A 180 -29.85 -4.70 18.36
N GLY A 181 -30.48 -3.54 18.25
CA GLY A 181 -30.95 -2.64 19.30
C GLY A 181 -30.30 -1.26 19.23
N TYR A 182 -29.13 -1.15 18.59
CA TYR A 182 -28.30 0.05 18.62
C TYR A 182 -28.57 1.03 17.49
N ARG A 183 -29.21 0.60 16.39
CA ARG A 183 -29.53 1.47 15.24
C ARG A 183 -30.97 1.99 15.29
N ARG A 184 -31.68 1.85 16.40
CA ARG A 184 -33.06 2.35 16.53
C ARG A 184 -33.06 3.89 16.53
N PRO A 185 -33.67 4.54 15.52
CA PRO A 185 -33.77 5.99 15.51
C PRO A 185 -34.71 6.48 16.61
N ALA A 186 -34.46 7.67 17.15
CA ALA A 186 -35.40 8.35 18.04
C ALA A 186 -36.71 8.64 17.29
N ALA A 187 -37.84 8.68 18.01
CA ALA A 187 -39.16 8.90 17.41
C ALA A 187 -39.28 10.24 16.65
N THR A 188 -38.44 11.22 16.99
CA THR A 188 -38.40 12.56 16.38
C THR A 188 -37.28 12.73 15.35
N ALA A 189 -36.47 11.69 15.09
CA ALA A 189 -35.36 11.78 14.15
C ALA A 189 -35.87 11.87 12.70
N ALA A 190 -35.24 12.70 11.87
CA ALA A 190 -35.52 12.71 10.44
C ALA A 190 -35.09 11.36 9.83
N LEU A 191 -36.00 10.71 9.08
CA LEU A 191 -35.70 9.49 8.33
C LEU A 191 -35.42 9.81 6.85
N GLY A 192 -34.48 9.08 6.26
CA GLY A 192 -34.10 9.21 4.85
C GLY A 192 -32.93 10.17 4.62
N PRO A 193 -32.47 10.31 3.36
CA PRO A 193 -31.49 11.33 3.00
C PRO A 193 -32.11 12.68 3.34
N GLY A 194 -31.41 13.48 4.16
CA GLY A 194 -31.92 14.80 4.59
C GLY A 194 -32.38 15.66 3.41
N GLN A 195 -33.14 16.72 3.71
CA GLN A 195 -33.78 17.65 2.74
C GLN A 195 -32.87 18.12 1.59
N THR A 196 -31.55 18.07 1.77
CA THR A 196 -30.54 18.43 0.77
C THR A 196 -29.40 17.42 0.75
N GLY A 197 -29.58 16.33 -0.01
CA GLY A 197 -28.45 15.56 -0.53
C GLY A 197 -27.71 16.32 -1.64
N PRO A 198 -26.51 15.88 -2.07
CA PRO A 198 -25.80 16.48 -3.19
C PRO A 198 -26.70 16.52 -4.42
N ARG A 199 -27.14 17.72 -4.82
CA ARG A 199 -27.91 17.90 -6.04
C ARG A 199 -26.92 17.90 -7.20
N GLU A 200 -27.11 17.00 -8.16
CA GLU A 200 -26.38 17.06 -9.42
C GLU A 200 -26.59 18.44 -10.04
N ASP A 201 -25.50 19.11 -10.40
CA ASP A 201 -25.55 20.40 -11.06
C ASP A 201 -26.15 20.24 -12.46
N LYS A 202 -27.44 20.55 -12.60
CA LYS A 202 -28.18 20.47 -13.86
C LYS A 202 -27.80 21.59 -14.84
N GLN A 203 -26.97 22.55 -14.41
CA GLN A 203 -26.56 23.70 -15.22
C GLN A 203 -25.20 23.52 -15.90
N ALA A 204 -24.44 22.46 -15.60
CA ALA A 204 -23.21 22.14 -16.29
C ALA A 204 -23.50 21.71 -17.74
N VAL A 205 -23.50 22.69 -18.65
CA VAL A 205 -23.91 22.55 -20.06
C VAL A 205 -23.17 21.42 -20.78
N GLY A 206 -21.93 21.13 -20.40
CA GLY A 206 -21.17 20.00 -20.96
C GLY A 206 -21.67 18.61 -20.53
N GLN A 207 -22.11 18.42 -19.28
CA GLN A 207 -22.43 17.07 -18.77
C GLN A 207 -23.70 16.49 -19.38
N ARG A 208 -24.72 17.32 -19.68
CA ARG A 208 -25.94 16.85 -20.35
C ARG A 208 -25.68 16.41 -21.79
N GLU A 209 -24.77 17.07 -22.50
CA GLU A 209 -24.40 16.70 -23.87
C GLU A 209 -23.76 15.31 -23.91
N PHE A 210 -22.90 14.98 -22.95
CA PHE A 210 -22.31 13.63 -22.81
C PHE A 210 -23.34 12.56 -22.40
N LEU A 211 -24.35 12.91 -21.61
CA LEU A 211 -25.32 11.95 -21.05
C LEU A 211 -26.51 11.66 -21.99
N VAL A 212 -26.90 12.65 -22.81
CA VAL A 212 -28.10 12.61 -23.67
C VAL A 212 -27.74 12.55 -25.17
N GLY A 213 -26.50 12.88 -25.55
CA GLY A 213 -26.03 12.79 -26.94
C GLY A 213 -26.65 13.83 -27.89
N LYS A 214 -27.27 14.89 -27.36
CA LYS A 214 -27.81 16.01 -28.15
C LYS A 214 -27.10 17.30 -27.77
N LYS A 215 -26.53 18.00 -28.77
CA LYS A 215 -26.01 19.37 -28.62
C LYS A 215 -27.18 20.32 -28.38
N VAL A 216 -27.05 21.21 -27.41
CA VAL A 216 -28.14 22.15 -27.03
C VAL A 216 -28.05 23.47 -27.81
N TYR A 217 -26.99 23.68 -28.59
CA TYR A 217 -26.78 24.91 -29.37
C TYR A 217 -27.32 24.80 -30.79
N GLU A 218 -28.63 24.83 -30.96
CA GLU A 218 -29.24 25.17 -32.24
C GLU A 218 -30.50 26.00 -31.93
N ASN A 219 -30.32 27.32 -31.99
CA ASN A 219 -31.30 28.40 -32.21
C ASN A 219 -30.84 29.69 -31.50
N GLN A 220 -30.03 30.46 -32.23
CA GLN A 220 -30.12 31.93 -32.27
C GLN A 220 -30.09 32.35 -33.74
#